data_AF-A0A6G0VHV7-F1
#
_entry.id   AF-A0A6G0VHV7-F1
#
_cell.length_a   1.000
_cell.length_b   1.000
_cell.length_c   1.000
_cell.angle_alpha   90.00
_cell.angle_beta   90.00
_cell.angle_gamma   90.00
#
_symmetry.space_group_name_H-M   'P 1'
#
loop_
_entity.id
_entity.type
_entity.pdbx_description
1 polymer ?
#
loop_
_entity_poly.entity_id
_entity_poly.type
_entity_poly.pdbx_seq_one_letter_code
_entity_poly.pdbx_strand_id
1 'polypeptide(L)'
;MEIKDPAKWIINESGLEYFLKNQVTTNFQEIQFNKTFRKIGKYNRKLPREAFYRKLLNGEYKYRDWLLYSKSQNSLFCFYCLLFAPCKTKFSRSGSGYIDWKNCLLNVMNHEKCIMHRESVRIWYSRQLNNPNCIDNSLKIKIKKEEAYWVKLLHRLIETISFLSIRGLAFRGDNQMMNSKHNGNYLGCLELISKFDPFLASHIDKYSNKGRGNVSYLS
;
A
#
# COMPACT_ATOMS: atom_id res chain seq x y z
N MET A 1 24.21 18.24 -5.57
CA MET A 1 24.23 16.78 -5.77
C MET A 1 23.72 16.49 -7.17
N GLU A 2 24.42 15.69 -7.98
CA GLU A 2 23.88 15.19 -9.25
C GLU A 2 22.82 14.12 -8.95
N ILE A 3 21.59 14.55 -8.69
CA ILE A 3 20.44 13.68 -8.36
C ILE A 3 20.16 12.66 -9.48
N LYS A 4 20.55 12.98 -10.73
CA LYS A 4 20.35 12.12 -11.89
C LYS A 4 21.27 10.89 -11.94
N ASP A 5 22.40 10.88 -11.22
CA ASP A 5 23.35 9.77 -11.31
C ASP A 5 23.34 8.90 -10.03
N PRO A 6 22.77 7.69 -10.07
CA PRO A 6 22.67 6.81 -8.91
C PRO A 6 24.02 6.40 -8.33
N ALA A 7 25.09 6.44 -9.12
CA ALA A 7 26.43 6.09 -8.64
C ALA A 7 27.03 7.13 -7.68
N LYS A 8 26.55 8.38 -7.74
CA LYS A 8 27.05 9.51 -6.95
C LYS A 8 26.15 9.84 -5.75
N TRP A 9 25.13 9.04 -5.48
CA TRP A 9 24.21 9.29 -4.38
C TRP A 9 24.87 9.07 -3.03
N ILE A 10 24.73 10.07 -2.16
CA ILE A 10 25.12 10.01 -0.75
C ILE A 10 23.85 9.64 0.02
N ILE A 11 23.82 8.42 0.55
CA ILE A 11 22.64 7.87 1.23
C ILE A 11 22.80 8.11 2.73
N ASN A 12 22.55 9.36 3.12
CA ASN A 12 22.40 9.77 4.52
C ASN A 12 20.91 9.97 4.83
N GLU A 13 20.54 10.21 6.10
CA GLU A 13 19.12 10.42 6.50
C GLU A 13 18.44 11.53 5.68
N SER A 14 19.11 12.67 5.48
CA SER A 14 18.60 13.78 4.66
C SER A 14 18.43 13.42 3.18
N GLY A 15 19.35 12.62 2.63
CA GLY A 15 19.25 12.11 1.27
C GLY A 15 18.10 11.13 1.12
N LEU A 16 17.89 10.27 2.12
CA LEU A 16 16.82 9.28 2.13
C LEU A 16 15.44 9.94 2.21
N GLU A 17 15.26 10.99 3.02
CA GLU A 17 14.03 11.80 3.03
C GLU A 17 13.76 12.49 1.69
N TYR A 18 14.81 13.02 1.06
CA TYR A 18 14.68 13.64 -0.26
C TYR A 18 14.18 12.63 -1.31
N PHE A 19 14.79 11.44 -1.35
CA PHE A 19 14.37 10.41 -2.29
C PHE A 19 12.94 9.94 -2.00
N LEU A 20 12.57 9.74 -0.73
CA LEU A 20 11.20 9.39 -0.33
C LEU A 20 10.15 10.36 -0.90
N LYS A 21 10.45 11.66 -0.93
CA LYS A 21 9.56 12.66 -1.53
C LYS A 21 9.61 12.67 -3.06
N ASN A 22 10.79 12.41 -3.64
CA ASN A 22 11.05 12.53 -5.06
C ASN A 22 11.58 11.21 -5.64
N GLN A 23 10.68 10.31 -6.03
CA GLN A 23 11.07 9.08 -6.72
C GLN A 23 11.80 9.42 -8.02
N VAL A 24 13.06 9.01 -8.11
CA VAL A 24 13.85 9.17 -9.33
C VAL A 24 13.63 7.96 -10.21
N THR A 25 13.22 8.19 -11.45
CA THR A 25 13.14 7.17 -12.50
C THR A 25 14.13 7.52 -13.60
N THR A 26 14.61 6.51 -14.32
CA THR A 26 15.49 6.78 -15.47
C THR A 26 14.66 7.31 -16.62
N ASN A 27 15.01 8.47 -17.17
CA ASN A 27 14.46 8.86 -18.45
C ASN A 27 15.08 8.01 -19.55
N PHE A 28 14.31 7.05 -20.09
CA PHE A 28 14.76 6.13 -21.14
C PHE A 28 15.26 6.86 -22.39
N GLN A 29 14.68 8.03 -22.71
CA GLN A 29 15.08 8.85 -23.86
C GLN A 29 16.43 9.54 -23.66
N GLU A 30 16.82 9.80 -22.41
CA GLU A 30 18.11 10.43 -22.09
C GLU A 30 19.29 9.44 -22.16
N ILE A 31 19.03 8.13 -22.29
CA ILE A 31 20.07 7.10 -22.37
C ILE A 31 20.61 7.03 -23.79
N GLN A 32 21.85 7.47 -23.98
CA GLN A 32 22.57 7.28 -25.24
C GLN A 32 23.09 5.83 -25.31
N PHE A 33 22.23 4.88 -25.70
CA PHE A 33 22.58 3.45 -25.79
C PHE A 33 23.83 3.17 -26.64
N ASN A 34 24.09 3.99 -27.65
CA ASN A 34 25.29 3.89 -28.49
C ASN A 34 26.59 4.18 -27.72
N LYS A 35 26.53 4.73 -26.50
CA LYS A 35 27.69 4.95 -25.63
C LYS A 35 27.79 3.92 -24.50
N THR A 36 26.87 2.95 -24.44
CA THR A 36 26.86 1.92 -23.39
C THR A 36 27.80 0.74 -23.66
N PHE A 37 28.52 0.77 -24.80
CA PHE A 37 29.37 -0.33 -25.23
C PHE A 37 30.46 -0.63 -24.19
N ARG A 38 30.65 -1.93 -23.95
CA ARG A 38 31.76 -2.48 -23.19
C ARG A 38 32.41 -3.58 -24.01
N LYS A 39 33.74 -3.51 -24.11
CA LYS A 39 34.55 -4.56 -24.72
C LYS A 39 34.81 -5.64 -23.67
N ILE A 40 34.29 -6.84 -23.90
CA ILE A 40 34.52 -8.00 -23.04
C ILE A 40 35.21 -9.06 -23.92
N GLY A 41 36.53 -9.17 -23.76
CA GLY A 41 37.37 -9.97 -24.65
C GLY A 41 37.30 -9.49 -26.10
N LYS A 42 36.87 -10.37 -27.00
CA LYS A 42 36.72 -10.08 -28.44
C LYS A 42 35.37 -9.46 -28.83
N TYR A 43 34.41 -9.42 -27.90
CA TYR A 43 33.04 -9.00 -28.20
C TYR A 43 32.72 -7.61 -27.63
N ASN A 44 32.06 -6.79 -28.43
CA ASN A 44 31.45 -5.55 -27.97
C ASN A 44 30.00 -5.84 -27.53
N ARG A 45 29.69 -5.57 -26.27
CA ARG A 45 28.35 -5.74 -25.70
C ARG A 45 27.78 -4.36 -25.35
N LYS A 46 26.50 -4.15 -25.60
CA LYS A 46 25.76 -2.93 -25.24
C LYS A 46 24.66 -3.28 -24.24
N LEU A 47 24.24 -2.28 -23.47
CA LEU A 47 23.09 -2.41 -22.59
C LEU A 47 21.83 -2.74 -23.42
N PRO A 48 21.14 -3.87 -23.18
CA PRO A 48 19.90 -4.18 -23.86
C PRO A 48 18.79 -3.21 -23.43
N ARG A 49 18.03 -2.69 -24.40
CA ARG A 49 16.90 -1.77 -24.16
C ARG A 49 15.77 -2.47 -23.41
N GLU A 50 15.63 -3.75 -23.67
CA GLU A 50 14.62 -4.65 -23.13
C GLU A 50 14.79 -4.84 -21.61
N ALA A 51 15.97 -4.54 -21.05
CA ALA A 51 16.20 -4.62 -19.60
C ALA A 51 15.28 -3.69 -18.80
N PHE A 52 14.81 -2.59 -19.40
CA PHE A 52 13.91 -1.63 -18.74
C PHE A 52 12.44 -2.03 -18.83
N TYR A 53 12.09 -3.12 -19.53
CA TYR A 53 10.70 -3.56 -19.69
C TYR A 53 10.52 -5.00 -19.26
N ARG A 54 9.44 -5.27 -18.52
CA ARG A 54 9.01 -6.64 -18.21
C ARG A 54 7.80 -6.99 -19.06
N LYS A 55 7.82 -8.18 -19.65
CA LYS A 55 6.65 -8.76 -20.31
C LYS A 55 5.79 -9.46 -19.25
N LEU A 56 4.54 -9.05 -19.15
CA LEU A 56 3.54 -9.66 -18.27
C LEU A 56 2.95 -10.91 -18.92
N LEU A 57 2.26 -11.74 -18.13
CA LEU A 57 1.62 -12.98 -18.62
C LEU A 57 0.53 -12.71 -19.65
N ASN A 58 -0.13 -11.54 -19.56
CA ASN A 58 -1.11 -11.06 -20.53
C ASN A 58 -0.47 -10.52 -21.83
N GLY A 59 0.87 -10.58 -21.96
CA GLY A 59 1.61 -10.12 -23.13
C GLY A 59 1.98 -8.63 -23.13
N GLU A 60 1.47 -7.84 -22.19
CA GLU A 60 1.77 -6.41 -22.08
C GLU A 60 3.20 -6.15 -21.58
N TYR A 61 3.78 -5.03 -22.01
CA TYR A 61 5.08 -4.58 -21.54
C TYR A 61 4.91 -3.48 -20.49
N LYS A 62 5.43 -3.74 -19.29
CA LYS A 62 5.47 -2.75 -18.20
C LYS A 62 6.89 -2.23 -17.99
N TYR A 63 7.03 -0.92 -17.92
CA TYR A 63 8.30 -0.26 -17.61
C TYR A 63 8.76 -0.55 -16.17
N ARG A 64 10.06 -0.76 -15.98
CA ARG A 64 10.72 -0.93 -14.67
C ARG A 64 11.17 0.42 -14.15
N ASP A 65 10.27 1.09 -13.44
CA ASP A 65 10.50 2.36 -12.73
C ASP A 65 11.69 2.33 -11.77
N TRP A 66 12.00 1.17 -11.20
CA TRP A 66 13.08 1.00 -10.22
C TRP A 66 14.48 0.83 -10.82
N LEU A 67 14.61 0.57 -12.12
CA LEU A 67 15.90 0.28 -12.74
C LEU A 67 16.57 1.58 -13.18
N LEU A 68 17.69 1.91 -12.54
CA LEU A 68 18.45 3.13 -12.74
C LEU A 68 19.71 2.91 -13.57
N TYR A 69 20.01 3.81 -14.51
CA TYR A 69 21.26 3.79 -15.27
C TYR A 69 22.17 4.96 -14.88
N SER A 70 23.40 4.64 -14.48
CA SER A 70 24.46 5.62 -14.23
C SER A 70 25.26 5.88 -15.51
N LYS A 71 25.28 7.14 -15.96
CA LYS A 71 26.13 7.57 -17.08
C LYS A 71 27.60 7.61 -16.70
N SER A 72 27.94 8.05 -15.48
CA SER A 72 29.34 8.16 -15.04
C SER A 72 30.03 6.80 -14.94
N GLN A 73 29.32 5.77 -14.45
CA GLN A 73 29.88 4.43 -14.27
C GLN A 73 29.51 3.45 -15.39
N ASN A 74 28.64 3.85 -16.32
CA ASN A 74 28.05 2.98 -17.34
C ASN A 74 27.54 1.66 -16.72
N SER A 75 26.71 1.76 -15.68
CA SER A 75 26.27 0.61 -14.86
C SER A 75 24.81 0.77 -14.42
N LEU A 76 24.17 -0.34 -14.07
CA LEU A 76 22.77 -0.37 -13.60
C LEU A 76 22.70 -0.44 -12.08
N PHE A 77 21.71 0.25 -11.52
CA PHE A 77 21.37 0.26 -10.11
C PHE A 77 19.87 -0.01 -9.93
N CYS A 78 19.48 -0.46 -8.75
CA CYS A 78 18.08 -0.55 -8.36
C CYS A 78 17.78 0.54 -7.34
N PHE A 79 16.81 1.40 -7.63
CA PHE A 79 16.41 2.50 -6.75
C PHE A 79 16.10 2.04 -5.33
N TYR A 80 15.17 1.09 -5.20
CA TYR A 80 14.73 0.60 -3.89
C TYR A 80 15.87 -0.11 -3.14
N CYS A 81 16.62 -0.98 -3.81
CA CYS A 81 17.70 -1.71 -3.15
C CYS A 81 18.88 -0.81 -2.80
N LEU A 82 19.15 0.24 -3.58
CA LEU A 82 20.19 1.21 -3.26
C LEU A 82 19.88 1.90 -1.92
N LEU A 83 18.61 2.21 -1.67
CA LEU A 83 18.17 2.91 -0.46
C LEU A 83 17.93 2.00 0.76
N PHE A 84 17.38 0.79 0.57
CA PHE A 84 16.86 -0.04 1.67
C PHE A 84 17.39 -1.47 1.73
N ALA A 85 18.25 -1.92 0.80
CA ALA A 85 18.69 -3.31 0.84
C ALA A 85 19.51 -3.56 2.12
N PRO A 86 19.13 -4.58 2.93
CA PRO A 86 19.87 -4.92 4.15
C PRO A 86 21.35 -5.25 3.88
N CYS A 87 21.62 -5.86 2.72
CA CYS A 87 22.96 -6.19 2.25
C CYS A 87 23.18 -5.64 0.84
N LYS A 88 24.42 -5.23 0.53
CA LYS A 88 24.80 -4.71 -0.79
C LYS A 88 24.68 -5.79 -1.86
N THR A 89 23.67 -5.66 -2.72
CA THR A 89 23.47 -6.50 -3.92
C THR A 89 24.31 -5.97 -5.08
N LYS A 90 24.43 -6.74 -6.17
CA LYS A 90 25.06 -6.28 -7.42
C LYS A 90 24.42 -4.99 -8.00
N PHE A 91 23.18 -4.68 -7.62
CA PHE A 91 22.44 -3.51 -8.07
C PHE A 91 22.36 -2.39 -7.02
N SER A 92 22.89 -2.59 -5.81
CA SER A 92 22.84 -1.59 -4.71
C SER A 92 24.21 -1.24 -4.14
N ARG A 93 25.29 -1.78 -4.69
CA ARG A 93 26.65 -1.48 -4.23
C ARG A 93 27.09 -0.11 -4.72
N SER A 94 27.10 0.87 -3.82
CA SER A 94 27.65 2.21 -4.08
C SER A 94 29.06 2.12 -4.65
N GLY A 95 29.30 2.80 -5.78
CA GLY A 95 30.59 2.80 -6.47
C GLY A 95 30.81 1.66 -7.47
N SER A 96 30.05 0.56 -7.43
CA SER A 96 30.16 -0.54 -8.40
C SER A 96 28.79 -1.13 -8.75
N GLY A 97 28.10 -0.49 -9.69
CA GLY A 97 26.82 -0.98 -10.21
C GLY A 97 26.94 -2.26 -11.05
N TYR A 98 25.80 -2.75 -11.52
CA TYR A 98 25.72 -3.94 -12.37
C TYR A 98 26.18 -3.63 -13.80
N ILE A 99 27.12 -4.42 -14.34
CA ILE A 99 27.79 -4.16 -15.63
C ILE A 99 27.77 -5.34 -16.62
N ASP A 100 27.23 -6.50 -16.22
CA ASP A 100 27.21 -7.69 -17.08
C ASP A 100 26.08 -7.61 -18.12
N TRP A 101 26.38 -6.98 -19.26
CA TRP A 101 25.47 -6.84 -20.39
C TRP A 101 25.08 -8.15 -21.06
N LYS A 102 25.92 -9.20 -20.95
CA LYS A 102 25.64 -10.51 -21.56
C LYS A 102 24.43 -11.16 -20.89
N ASN A 103 24.41 -11.16 -19.56
CA ASN A 103 23.35 -11.80 -18.77
C ASN A 103 22.36 -10.80 -18.17
N CYS A 104 22.32 -9.57 -18.69
CA CYS A 104 21.56 -8.46 -18.12
C CYS A 104 20.08 -8.78 -17.95
N LEU A 105 19.42 -9.29 -19.00
CA LEU A 105 17.98 -9.59 -18.95
C LEU A 105 17.63 -10.63 -17.88
N LEU A 106 18.42 -11.72 -17.83
CA LEU A 106 18.22 -12.80 -16.85
C LEU A 106 18.49 -12.31 -15.42
N ASN A 107 19.58 -11.57 -15.22
CA ASN A 107 19.96 -11.09 -13.89
C ASN A 107 19.01 -10.00 -13.36
N VAL A 108 18.49 -9.13 -14.23
CA VAL A 108 17.45 -8.15 -13.86
C VAL A 108 16.16 -8.88 -13.46
N MET A 109 15.75 -9.90 -14.21
CA MET A 109 14.57 -10.72 -13.88
C MET A 109 14.76 -11.47 -12.55
N ASN A 110 15.93 -12.05 -12.32
CA ASN A 110 16.24 -12.75 -11.07
C ASN A 110 16.30 -11.77 -9.88
N HIS A 111 16.83 -10.57 -10.08
CA HIS A 111 16.83 -9.51 -9.07
C HIS A 111 15.40 -9.10 -8.70
N GLU A 112 14.51 -8.91 -9.68
CA GLU A 112 13.09 -8.59 -9.45
C GLU A 112 12.37 -9.66 -8.61
N LYS A 113 12.78 -10.93 -8.74
CA LYS A 113 12.24 -12.06 -7.96
C LYS A 113 12.92 -12.23 -6.59
N CYS A 114 14.04 -11.58 -6.35
CA CYS A 114 14.82 -11.72 -5.12
C CYS A 114 14.08 -11.15 -3.90
N ILE A 115 14.19 -11.84 -2.76
CA ILE A 115 13.59 -11.43 -1.48
C ILE A 115 14.05 -10.01 -1.10
N MET A 116 15.35 -9.73 -1.25
CA MET A 116 15.93 -8.42 -0.92
C MET A 116 15.28 -7.26 -1.68
N HIS A 117 14.99 -7.48 -2.97
CA HIS A 117 14.30 -6.48 -3.79
C HIS A 117 12.87 -6.27 -3.31
N ARG A 118 12.13 -7.37 -3.10
CA ARG A 118 10.74 -7.31 -2.62
C ARG A 118 10.62 -6.63 -1.25
N GLU A 119 11.54 -6.92 -0.34
CA GLU A 119 11.59 -6.27 0.97
C GLU A 119 11.92 -4.78 0.86
N SER A 120 12.90 -4.41 0.02
CA SER A 120 13.24 -3.00 -0.22
C SER A 120 12.05 -2.24 -0.80
N VAL A 121 11.34 -2.84 -1.76
CA VAL A 121 10.09 -2.29 -2.34
C VAL A 121 9.02 -2.15 -1.25
N ARG A 122 8.83 -3.17 -0.39
CA ARG A 122 7.85 -3.12 0.70
C ARG A 122 8.16 -1.99 1.69
N ILE A 123 9.42 -1.82 2.07
CA ILE A 123 9.86 -0.74 2.98
C ILE A 123 9.62 0.62 2.34
N TRP A 124 9.87 0.77 1.04
CA TRP A 124 9.58 2.01 0.33
C TRP A 124 8.09 2.38 0.41
N TYR A 125 7.21 1.46 0.01
CA TYR A 125 5.78 1.71 0.05
C TYR A 125 5.27 1.93 1.47
N SER A 126 5.77 1.21 2.48
CA SER A 126 5.36 1.44 3.87
C SER A 126 5.75 2.82 4.37
N ARG A 127 6.95 3.31 4.03
CA ARG A 127 7.39 4.67 4.36
C ARG A 127 6.62 5.74 3.59
N GLN A 128 6.26 5.48 2.33
CA GLN A 128 5.43 6.38 1.55
C GLN A 128 4.02 6.52 2.14
N LEU A 129 3.45 5.40 2.61
CA LEU A 129 2.13 5.38 3.25
C LEU A 129 2.10 6.08 4.62
N ASN A 130 3.24 6.12 5.31
CA ASN A 130 3.39 6.85 6.58
C ASN A 130 3.65 8.35 6.38
N ASN A 131 3.71 8.83 5.14
CA ASN A 131 3.84 10.24 4.85
C ASN A 131 2.48 10.94 5.10
N PRO A 132 2.38 11.87 6.07
CA PRO A 132 1.10 12.45 6.50
C PRO A 132 0.37 13.22 5.38
N ASN A 133 1.10 13.64 4.34
CA ASN A 133 0.56 14.41 3.22
C ASN A 133 -0.01 13.54 2.08
N CYS A 134 0.04 12.21 2.17
CA CYS A 134 -0.58 11.36 1.16
C CYS A 134 -2.09 11.27 1.42
N ILE A 135 -2.91 11.54 0.39
CA ILE A 135 -4.39 11.47 0.44
C ILE A 135 -4.85 10.13 1.02
N ASP A 136 -4.13 9.04 0.69
CA ASP A 136 -4.37 7.68 1.18
C ASP A 136 -4.37 7.57 2.70
N ASN A 137 -3.57 8.35 3.42
CA ASN A 137 -3.53 8.29 4.88
C ASN A 137 -4.80 8.87 5.50
N SER A 138 -5.30 9.98 4.96
CA SER A 138 -6.56 10.59 5.42
C SER A 138 -7.77 9.66 5.19
N LEU A 139 -7.79 8.96 4.05
CA LEU A 139 -8.81 7.95 3.73
C LEU A 139 -8.71 6.74 4.65
N LYS A 140 -7.50 6.22 4.90
CA LYS A 140 -7.27 5.13 5.84
C LYS A 140 -7.73 5.46 7.26
N ILE A 141 -7.46 6.68 7.73
CA ILE A 141 -7.91 7.14 9.04
C ILE A 141 -9.44 7.16 9.10
N LYS A 142 -10.11 7.65 8.04
CA LYS A 142 -11.58 7.65 7.96
C LYS A 142 -12.15 6.23 7.97
N ILE A 143 -11.61 5.33 7.15
CA ILE A 143 -12.02 3.91 7.11
C ILE A 143 -11.88 3.25 8.47
N LYS A 144 -10.72 3.41 9.13
CA LYS A 144 -10.50 2.84 10.47
C LYS A 144 -11.44 3.41 11.52
N LYS A 145 -11.79 4.69 11.43
CA LYS A 145 -12.79 5.31 12.32
C LYS A 145 -14.17 4.72 12.11
N GLU A 146 -14.58 4.52 10.85
CA GLU A 146 -15.86 3.88 10.53
C GLU A 146 -15.89 2.41 10.96
N GLU A 147 -14.82 1.66 10.72
CA GLU A 147 -14.68 0.27 11.18
C GLU A 147 -14.82 0.18 12.70
N ALA A 148 -14.08 1.00 13.45
CA ALA A 148 -14.15 1.04 14.90
C ALA A 148 -15.55 1.44 15.40
N TYR A 149 -16.25 2.32 14.68
CA TYR A 149 -17.64 2.69 14.96
C TYR A 149 -18.58 1.49 14.79
N TRP A 150 -18.51 0.79 13.66
CA TRP A 150 -19.40 -0.34 13.37
C TRP A 150 -19.12 -1.55 14.26
N VAL A 151 -17.86 -1.86 14.57
CA VAL A 151 -17.50 -2.93 15.51
C VAL A 151 -18.09 -2.67 16.91
N LYS A 152 -17.98 -1.43 17.40
CA LYS A 152 -18.57 -1.03 18.68
C LYS A 152 -20.10 -1.18 18.69
N LEU A 153 -20.76 -0.81 17.61
CA LEU A 153 -22.22 -0.99 17.48
C LEU A 153 -22.57 -2.48 17.48
N LEU A 154 -21.98 -3.25 16.56
CA LEU A 154 -22.27 -4.68 16.37
C LEU A 154 -22.09 -5.48 17.65
N HIS A 155 -21.06 -5.18 18.45
CA HIS A 155 -20.88 -5.82 19.75
C HIS A 155 -22.13 -5.69 20.64
N ARG A 156 -22.71 -4.49 20.78
CA ARG A 156 -23.91 -4.26 21.58
C ARG A 156 -25.13 -4.99 21.03
N LEU A 157 -25.27 -5.00 19.70
CA LEU A 157 -26.38 -5.68 19.05
C LEU A 157 -26.30 -7.19 19.26
N ILE A 158 -25.11 -7.77 19.10
CA ILE A 158 -24.87 -9.21 19.32
C ILE A 158 -25.12 -9.58 20.78
N GLU A 159 -24.66 -8.79 21.75
CA GLU A 159 -24.94 -9.03 23.17
C GLU A 159 -26.45 -8.99 23.46
N THR A 160 -27.18 -8.05 22.86
CA THR A 160 -28.65 -7.96 22.99
C THR A 160 -29.33 -9.19 22.38
N ILE A 161 -28.89 -9.63 21.20
CA ILE A 161 -29.43 -10.82 20.52
C ILE A 161 -29.12 -12.08 21.32
N SER A 162 -27.92 -12.21 21.86
CA SER A 162 -27.49 -13.32 22.71
C SER A 162 -28.35 -13.41 23.97
N PHE A 163 -28.55 -12.27 24.66
CA PHE A 163 -29.41 -12.18 25.83
C PHE A 163 -30.84 -12.65 25.57
N LEU A 164 -31.45 -12.21 24.47
CA LEU A 164 -32.81 -12.62 24.09
C LEU A 164 -32.87 -14.10 23.69
N SER A 165 -31.89 -14.56 22.90
CA SER A 165 -31.77 -15.97 22.46
C SER A 165 -31.71 -16.92 23.65
N ILE A 166 -30.80 -16.68 24.59
CA ILE A 166 -30.57 -17.54 25.75
C ILE A 166 -31.82 -17.64 26.63
N ARG A 167 -32.62 -16.58 26.67
CA ARG A 167 -33.86 -16.50 27.47
C ARG A 167 -35.12 -16.92 26.72
N GLY A 168 -35.01 -17.30 25.45
CA GLY A 168 -36.15 -17.68 24.61
C GLY A 168 -37.14 -16.54 24.38
N LEU A 169 -36.68 -15.28 24.41
CA LEU A 169 -37.55 -14.12 24.22
C LEU A 169 -37.71 -13.81 22.73
N ALA A 170 -38.94 -13.49 22.31
CA ALA A 170 -39.21 -13.10 20.94
C ALA A 170 -38.48 -11.79 20.60
N PHE A 171 -37.75 -11.74 19.48
CA PHE A 171 -37.00 -10.53 19.06
C PHE A 171 -37.91 -9.42 18.53
N ARG A 172 -38.96 -9.81 17.79
CA ARG A 172 -39.88 -8.92 17.07
C ARG A 172 -41.22 -8.82 17.79
N GLY A 173 -41.87 -7.67 17.65
CA GLY A 173 -43.22 -7.38 18.11
C GLY A 173 -44.12 -7.00 16.94
N ASP A 174 -45.24 -6.33 17.22
CA ASP A 174 -46.23 -5.96 16.20
C ASP A 174 -45.68 -4.92 15.21
N ASN A 175 -44.70 -4.12 15.62
CA ASN A 175 -44.00 -3.20 14.74
C ASN A 175 -42.50 -3.10 15.01
N GLN A 176 -41.78 -2.43 14.10
CA GLN A 176 -40.33 -2.23 14.14
C GLN A 176 -39.97 -0.74 14.24
N MET A 177 -40.82 0.03 14.91
CA MET A 177 -40.60 1.46 15.11
C MET A 177 -39.96 1.72 16.48
N MET A 178 -38.92 2.54 16.49
CA MET A 178 -38.34 3.02 17.76
C MET A 178 -39.35 3.90 18.51
N ASN A 179 -39.33 3.80 19.84
CA ASN A 179 -40.23 4.42 20.82
C ASN A 179 -41.70 3.98 20.73
N SER A 180 -41.99 2.87 20.05
CA SER A 180 -43.33 2.29 20.00
C SER A 180 -43.54 1.33 21.17
N LYS A 181 -44.69 1.41 21.84
CA LYS A 181 -45.07 0.45 22.89
C LYS A 181 -45.25 -0.98 22.40
N HIS A 182 -45.42 -1.15 21.09
CA HIS A 182 -45.63 -2.44 20.42
C HIS A 182 -44.40 -2.90 19.64
N ASN A 183 -43.23 -2.29 19.89
CA ASN A 183 -41.99 -2.75 19.30
C ASN A 183 -41.56 -4.10 19.92
N GLY A 184 -40.69 -4.82 19.21
CA GLY A 184 -40.16 -6.10 19.72
C GLY A 184 -39.15 -5.93 20.84
N ASN A 185 -38.91 -7.00 21.61
CA ASN A 185 -37.98 -6.99 22.75
C ASN A 185 -36.56 -6.55 22.35
N TYR A 186 -36.13 -6.81 21.11
CA TYR A 186 -34.84 -6.32 20.61
C TYR A 186 -34.76 -4.79 20.62
N LEU A 187 -35.76 -4.12 20.05
CA LEU A 187 -35.81 -2.65 20.02
C LEU A 187 -36.00 -2.07 21.43
N GLY A 188 -36.88 -2.67 22.24
CA GLY A 188 -37.07 -2.26 23.63
C GLY A 188 -35.79 -2.38 24.47
N CYS A 189 -34.99 -3.43 24.27
CA CYS A 189 -33.68 -3.55 24.92
C CYS A 189 -32.69 -2.48 24.45
N LEU A 190 -32.62 -2.19 23.15
CA LEU A 190 -31.75 -1.13 22.64
C LEU A 190 -32.15 0.26 23.15
N GLU A 191 -33.45 0.53 23.29
CA GLU A 191 -34.00 1.74 23.90
C GLU A 191 -33.66 1.85 25.39
N LEU A 192 -33.61 0.72 26.11
CA LEU A 192 -33.18 0.71 27.50
C LEU A 192 -31.67 0.98 27.60
N ILE A 193 -30.85 0.31 26.79
CA ILE A 193 -29.39 0.45 26.80
C ILE A 193 -28.99 1.88 26.40
N SER A 194 -29.68 2.48 25.43
CA SER A 194 -29.36 3.84 24.97
C SER A 194 -29.50 4.91 26.05
N LYS A 195 -30.34 4.69 27.07
CA LYS A 195 -30.43 5.60 28.24
C LYS A 195 -29.12 5.66 29.03
N PHE A 196 -28.30 4.61 28.98
CA PHE A 196 -27.03 4.52 29.70
C PHE A 196 -25.81 4.55 28.77
N ASP A 197 -26.02 4.41 27.47
CA ASP A 197 -24.96 4.39 26.46
C ASP A 197 -25.12 5.54 25.44
N PRO A 198 -24.39 6.66 25.64
CA PRO A 198 -24.47 7.83 24.76
C PRO A 198 -24.12 7.52 23.30
N PHE A 199 -23.24 6.54 23.06
CA PHE A 199 -22.86 6.13 21.71
C PHE A 199 -24.04 5.46 21.00
N LEU A 200 -24.72 4.55 21.70
CA LEU A 200 -25.90 3.88 21.14
C LEU A 200 -27.06 4.87 20.96
N ALA A 201 -27.29 5.78 21.92
CA ALA A 201 -28.29 6.84 21.78
C ALA A 201 -28.06 7.67 20.51
N SER A 202 -26.82 8.15 20.31
CA SER A 202 -26.46 8.92 19.11
C SER A 202 -26.69 8.14 17.81
N HIS A 203 -26.43 6.82 17.82
CA HIS A 203 -26.70 5.96 16.68
C HIS A 203 -28.21 5.85 16.40
N ILE A 204 -29.01 5.59 17.44
CA ILE A 204 -30.46 5.47 17.33
C ILE A 204 -31.07 6.79 16.83
N ASP A 205 -30.68 7.93 17.39
CA ASP A 205 -31.17 9.24 16.93
C ASP A 205 -30.83 9.49 15.45
N LYS A 206 -29.63 9.07 15.03
CA LYS A 206 -29.17 9.26 13.67
C LYS A 206 -29.81 8.30 12.66
N TYR A 207 -30.20 7.09 13.04
CA TYR A 207 -30.60 6.05 12.08
C TYR A 207 -31.99 5.44 12.30
N SER A 208 -32.65 5.73 13.42
CA SER A 208 -34.01 5.26 13.70
C SER A 208 -35.01 5.80 12.69
N ASN A 209 -36.00 4.96 12.35
CA ASN A 209 -37.17 5.32 11.55
C ASN A 209 -36.86 6.00 10.19
N LYS A 210 -35.64 5.85 9.65
CA LYS A 210 -35.21 6.44 8.35
C LYS A 210 -35.74 5.74 7.09
N GLY A 211 -36.59 4.73 7.26
CA GLY A 211 -37.09 3.91 6.14
C GLY A 211 -36.04 3.01 5.50
N ARG A 212 -36.41 2.41 4.37
CA ARG A 212 -35.58 1.41 3.65
C ARG A 212 -34.41 2.08 2.92
N GLY A 213 -33.33 1.33 2.71
CA GLY A 213 -32.15 1.78 1.95
C GLY A 213 -31.02 2.39 2.79
N ASN A 214 -31.16 2.41 4.12
CA ASN A 214 -30.13 2.87 5.05
C ASN A 214 -29.60 1.70 5.89
N VAL A 215 -28.28 1.63 6.07
CA VAL A 215 -27.64 0.64 6.94
C VAL A 215 -27.69 1.15 8.38
N SER A 216 -28.64 0.62 9.17
CA SER A 216 -28.84 0.97 10.59
C SER A 216 -28.63 -0.20 11.56
N TYR A 217 -28.84 -1.44 11.11
CA TYR A 217 -28.83 -2.65 11.96
C TYR A 217 -29.83 -2.60 13.14
N LEU A 218 -30.84 -1.72 13.06
CA LEU A 218 -31.90 -1.59 14.06
C LEU A 218 -33.13 -2.47 13.74
N SER A 219 -33.12 -3.28 12.68
CA SER A 219 -34.28 -4.05 12.19
C SER A 219 -33.93 -5.44 11.70
#